data_AF-A0A812M5A3-F1
#
_entry.id   AF-A0A812M5A3-F1
#
_cell.length_a   1.000
_cell.length_b   1.000
_cell.length_c   1.000
_cell.angle_alpha   90.00
_cell.angle_beta   90.00
_cell.angle_gamma   90.00
#
_symmetry.space_group_name_H-M   'P 1'
#
loop_
_entity.id
_entity.type
_entity.pdbx_description
1 polymer ?
#
loop_
_entity_poly.entity_id
_entity_poly.type
_entity_poly.pdbx_seq_one_letter_code
_entity_poly.pdbx_strand_id
1 'polypeptide(L)'
;MPTKGNGYFAQDVDLNASRMEMIRPFLSKVKGMDTNMTILSVGSQTWIETGGNHALCRQLPMFGPQGFHDMFGWAAIPSVSEYAGQHSVAGRSCTLWRFTRGGGSVNQSLCADGNIPVELNISTRNTSSAAAIKEMHATYQFGPLSMQVDPSLLEKPAICDHVAPPCGNGVGAEPVTLDAYVFHPGLSAIDYSIEDQNVADLLGDALFICFDLLQHQKTFADHNYSLISRYSLHVSPAFGQYGACNGYPDTEPKGPICVGGDLRLAGKEAPFFAGDGESRCTGTSPLGFWYSLPKGGHCAPGEVPSKTAGESGCTWSIIKREKTINQTCLVHDHQFLAKCKTDFAEQKFEKSAAALLAAFESEDFAHGGCPDIGGPHSSGGAMSVIV
;
A
#
# COMPACT_ATOMS: atom_id res chain seq x y z
N MET A 1 -14.23 18.68 -5.89
CA MET A 1 -14.26 17.24 -5.57
C MET A 1 -14.71 16.49 -6.82
N PRO A 2 -13.92 15.56 -7.37
CA PRO A 2 -14.34 14.82 -8.55
C PRO A 2 -15.46 13.87 -8.14
N THR A 3 -16.66 14.13 -8.64
CA THR A 3 -17.74 13.15 -8.72
C THR A 3 -17.26 12.00 -9.62
N LYS A 4 -17.80 10.78 -9.43
CA LYS A 4 -17.60 9.66 -10.35
C LYS A 4 -17.71 10.16 -11.80
N GLY A 5 -16.60 10.26 -12.52
CA GLY A 5 -16.53 11.06 -13.75
C GLY A 5 -15.15 11.07 -14.41
N ASN A 6 -15.05 11.82 -15.51
CA ASN A 6 -13.82 11.98 -16.29
C ASN A 6 -12.71 12.54 -15.39
N GLY A 7 -11.63 11.77 -15.23
CA GLY A 7 -10.43 12.25 -14.52
C GLY A 7 -9.84 13.48 -15.20
N TYR A 8 -9.06 14.25 -14.44
CA TYR A 8 -8.34 15.43 -14.91
C TYR A 8 -6.87 15.09 -15.19
N PHE A 9 -6.32 15.62 -16.28
CA PHE A 9 -4.89 15.52 -16.57
C PHE A 9 -4.37 16.88 -17.03
N ALA A 10 -3.29 17.34 -16.41
CA ALA A 10 -2.52 18.50 -16.83
C ALA A 10 -1.03 18.21 -16.76
N GLN A 11 -0.27 18.77 -17.68
CA GLN A 11 1.17 18.62 -17.72
C GLN A 11 1.80 19.88 -18.32
N ASP A 12 2.86 20.35 -17.70
CA ASP A 12 3.75 21.37 -18.22
C ASP A 12 5.19 20.87 -18.11
N VAL A 13 5.76 20.50 -19.26
CA VAL A 13 7.11 19.94 -19.33
C VAL A 13 8.17 20.99 -19.01
N ASP A 14 7.93 22.25 -19.37
CA ASP A 14 8.88 23.34 -19.12
C ASP A 14 8.97 23.68 -17.62
N LEU A 15 7.83 23.58 -16.92
CA LEU A 15 7.76 23.71 -15.47
C LEU A 15 8.13 22.42 -14.72
N ASN A 16 8.39 21.30 -15.43
CA ASN A 16 8.50 19.97 -14.85
C ASN A 16 7.34 19.69 -13.87
N ALA A 17 6.11 19.85 -14.33
CA ALA A 17 4.93 19.71 -13.49
C ALA A 17 3.83 18.87 -14.17
N SER A 18 3.12 18.08 -13.38
CA SER A 18 2.00 17.27 -13.86
C SER A 18 0.98 17.02 -12.76
N ARG A 19 -0.30 17.10 -13.09
CA ARG A 19 -1.43 16.68 -12.26
C ARG A 19 -2.20 15.58 -12.97
N MET A 20 -2.47 14.49 -12.27
CA MET A 20 -3.31 13.41 -12.76
C MET A 20 -4.32 13.01 -11.68
N GLU A 21 -5.59 13.18 -11.98
CA GLU A 21 -6.69 12.70 -11.16
C GLU A 21 -7.20 11.38 -11.74
N MET A 22 -7.17 10.36 -10.91
CA MET A 22 -7.66 9.03 -11.24
C MET A 22 -8.68 8.60 -10.21
N ILE A 23 -9.72 7.94 -10.67
CA ILE A 23 -10.48 7.02 -9.82
C ILE A 23 -9.76 5.70 -9.97
N ARG A 24 -9.06 5.25 -8.92
CA ARG A 24 -8.37 3.95 -8.96
C ARG A 24 -9.29 2.85 -8.47
N PRO A 25 -9.74 1.95 -9.34
CA PRO A 25 -10.35 0.70 -8.93
C PRO A 25 -9.21 -0.27 -8.60
N PHE A 26 -8.42 0.00 -7.54
CA PHE A 26 -7.21 -0.79 -7.21
C PHE A 26 -7.55 -2.25 -6.93
N LEU A 27 -8.77 -2.48 -6.44
CA LEU A 27 -9.44 -3.77 -6.45
C LEU A 27 -10.72 -3.64 -7.27
N SER A 28 -10.60 -3.54 -8.60
CA SER A 28 -11.67 -3.13 -9.52
C SER A 28 -13.00 -3.87 -9.48
N LYS A 29 -13.06 -4.89 -8.64
CA LYS A 29 -14.25 -5.66 -8.37
C LYS A 29 -14.90 -5.26 -7.05
N VAL A 30 -14.15 -4.86 -6.02
CA VAL A 30 -14.70 -4.60 -4.67
C VAL A 30 -15.55 -3.34 -4.65
N LYS A 31 -16.86 -3.55 -4.57
CA LYS A 31 -17.87 -2.48 -4.63
C LYS A 31 -17.68 -1.49 -3.47
N GLY A 32 -17.63 -0.20 -3.80
CA GLY A 32 -17.57 0.89 -2.81
C GLY A 32 -16.16 1.28 -2.36
N MET A 33 -15.12 0.78 -3.05
CA MET A 33 -13.71 1.08 -2.76
C MET A 33 -13.07 1.92 -3.86
N ASP A 34 -13.86 2.79 -4.48
CA ASP A 34 -13.34 3.76 -5.42
C ASP A 34 -12.61 4.85 -4.62
N THR A 35 -11.29 4.91 -4.75
CA THR A 35 -10.51 6.03 -4.18
C THR A 35 -10.24 7.05 -5.27
N ASN A 36 -10.73 8.26 -5.04
CA ASN A 36 -10.28 9.44 -5.77
C ASN A 36 -8.85 9.72 -5.37
N MET A 37 -7.95 9.70 -6.34
CA MET A 37 -6.53 9.92 -6.13
C MET A 37 -6.04 10.98 -7.11
N THR A 38 -5.50 12.07 -6.58
CA THR A 38 -4.79 13.09 -7.34
C THR A 38 -3.30 12.92 -7.12
N ILE A 39 -2.55 12.71 -8.18
CA ILE A 39 -1.09 12.76 -8.14
C ILE A 39 -0.67 14.10 -8.72
N LEU A 40 0.03 14.91 -7.93
CA LEU A 40 0.69 16.13 -8.39
C LEU A 40 2.19 15.93 -8.30
N SER A 41 2.92 16.20 -9.37
CA SER A 41 4.38 16.28 -9.35
C SER A 41 4.83 17.65 -9.81
N VAL A 42 5.77 18.27 -9.10
CA VAL A 42 6.40 19.56 -9.46
C VAL A 42 7.88 19.46 -9.14
N GLY A 43 8.73 19.59 -10.16
CA GLY A 43 10.17 19.39 -10.04
C GLY A 43 10.51 18.00 -9.49
N SER A 44 11.19 17.95 -8.35
CA SER A 44 11.58 16.70 -7.66
C SER A 44 10.63 16.28 -6.55
N GLN A 45 9.42 16.86 -6.50
CA GLN A 45 8.44 16.57 -5.47
C GLN A 45 7.18 15.99 -6.08
N THR A 46 6.59 15.01 -5.38
CA THR A 46 5.30 14.44 -5.73
C THR A 46 4.43 14.36 -4.50
N TRP A 47 3.17 14.73 -4.66
CA TRP A 47 2.11 14.63 -3.68
C TRP A 47 1.00 13.72 -4.17
N ILE A 48 0.43 12.97 -3.25
CA ILE A 48 -0.79 12.21 -3.47
C ILE A 48 -1.88 12.77 -2.56
N GLU A 49 -2.97 13.22 -3.16
CA GLU A 49 -4.21 13.54 -2.47
C GLU A 49 -5.20 12.38 -2.63
N THR A 50 -5.73 11.86 -1.53
CA THR A 50 -6.71 10.76 -1.46
C THR A 50 -7.92 11.21 -0.64
N GLY A 51 -8.99 10.41 -0.57
CA GLY A 51 -9.93 10.51 0.54
C GLY A 51 -11.21 11.32 0.34
N GLY A 52 -11.69 11.53 -0.89
CA GLY A 52 -13.06 11.95 -1.15
C GLY A 52 -13.45 13.31 -0.54
N ASN A 53 -14.36 13.32 0.44
CA ASN A 53 -14.83 14.54 1.11
C ASN A 53 -13.84 15.01 2.18
N HIS A 54 -13.09 14.07 2.76
CA HIS A 54 -12.06 14.32 3.76
C HIS A 54 -10.70 14.04 3.14
N ALA A 55 -10.31 14.89 2.19
CA ALA A 55 -9.08 14.71 1.47
C ALA A 55 -7.88 14.63 2.43
N LEU A 56 -6.90 13.80 2.11
CA LEU A 56 -5.64 13.66 2.81
C LEU A 56 -4.54 13.84 1.79
N CYS A 57 -3.50 14.61 2.13
CA CYS A 57 -2.34 14.75 1.28
C CYS A 57 -1.12 14.10 1.91
N ARG A 58 -0.32 13.42 1.07
CA ARG A 58 0.95 12.79 1.44
C ARG A 58 2.03 13.27 0.49
N GLN A 59 3.18 13.60 1.02
CA GLN A 59 4.38 13.79 0.22
C GLN A 59 5.09 12.44 0.01
N LEU A 60 5.45 12.14 -1.24
CA LEU A 60 6.31 11.02 -1.59
C LEU A 60 7.79 11.43 -1.37
N PRO A 61 8.69 10.50 -1.01
CA PRO A 61 8.72 9.11 -1.46
C PRO A 61 8.20 8.09 -0.45
N MET A 62 7.04 7.49 -0.72
CA MET A 62 6.72 6.18 -0.10
C MET A 62 7.44 5.02 -0.84
N PHE A 63 7.85 5.19 -2.11
CA PHE A 63 8.35 4.08 -2.97
C PHE A 63 9.48 4.48 -3.95
N GLY A 64 10.52 5.20 -3.52
CA GLY A 64 11.70 5.52 -4.37
C GLY A 64 11.76 6.96 -4.90
N PRO A 65 12.68 7.31 -5.82
CA PRO A 65 12.84 8.68 -6.30
C PRO A 65 11.56 9.15 -7.01
N GLN A 66 11.01 10.24 -6.52
CA GLN A 66 9.71 10.77 -6.95
C GLN A 66 9.90 12.21 -7.40
N GLY A 67 9.11 12.61 -8.39
CA GLY A 67 9.24 13.88 -9.08
C GLY A 67 8.50 13.82 -10.41
N PHE A 68 8.57 14.91 -11.15
CA PHE A 68 8.01 14.97 -12.48
C PHE A 68 8.62 13.89 -13.38
N HIS A 69 7.74 13.08 -13.93
CA HIS A 69 8.06 12.14 -14.99
C HIS A 69 7.19 12.50 -16.19
N ASP A 70 7.82 12.80 -17.32
CA ASP A 70 7.08 12.97 -18.56
C ASP A 70 6.52 11.61 -19.01
N MET A 71 5.22 11.39 -18.73
CA MET A 71 4.51 10.16 -19.04
C MET A 71 4.54 9.80 -20.55
N PHE A 72 4.76 10.79 -21.42
CA PHE A 72 4.80 10.60 -22.87
C PHE A 72 6.21 10.68 -23.45
N GLY A 73 7.21 11.08 -22.66
CA GLY A 73 8.56 11.37 -23.12
C GLY A 73 9.25 10.19 -23.82
N TRP A 74 8.88 8.95 -23.46
CA TRP A 74 9.39 7.75 -24.12
C TRP A 74 9.04 7.68 -25.61
N ALA A 75 7.91 8.25 -26.06
CA ALA A 75 7.48 8.19 -27.44
C ALA A 75 8.44 8.97 -28.37
N ALA A 76 9.08 10.01 -27.84
CA ALA A 76 10.06 10.83 -28.56
C ALA A 76 11.46 10.19 -28.65
N ILE A 77 11.70 9.04 -28.01
CA ILE A 77 13.02 8.40 -27.93
C ILE A 77 13.09 7.23 -28.92
N PRO A 78 13.79 7.35 -30.08
CA PRO A 78 13.77 6.33 -31.13
C PRO A 78 14.34 4.97 -30.71
N SER A 79 15.13 4.92 -29.63
CA SER A 79 15.69 3.67 -29.10
C SER A 79 14.71 2.85 -28.27
N VAL A 80 13.56 3.42 -27.88
CA VAL A 80 12.54 2.73 -27.08
C VAL A 80 11.11 2.87 -27.63
N SER A 81 10.94 3.58 -28.75
CA SER A 81 9.65 3.75 -29.43
C SER A 81 9.70 3.26 -30.88
N GLU A 82 8.55 2.77 -31.36
CA GLU A 82 8.33 2.38 -32.74
C GLU A 82 7.07 3.05 -33.28
N TYR A 83 7.17 3.63 -34.48
CA TYR A 83 6.01 4.10 -35.22
C TYR A 83 5.18 2.90 -35.72
N ALA A 84 3.92 2.82 -35.28
CA ALA A 84 3.02 1.71 -35.58
C ALA A 84 1.95 2.04 -36.63
N GLY A 85 1.98 3.25 -37.22
CA GLY A 85 1.04 3.66 -38.26
C GLY A 85 0.09 4.78 -37.84
N GLN A 86 -0.81 5.13 -38.76
CA GLN A 86 -1.97 5.96 -38.48
C GLN A 86 -3.06 5.13 -37.79
N HIS A 87 -3.76 5.74 -36.86
CA HIS A 87 -4.83 5.13 -36.08
C HIS A 87 -5.98 6.13 -35.88
N SER A 88 -7.14 5.65 -35.45
CA SER A 88 -8.24 6.53 -35.09
C SER A 88 -8.89 6.07 -33.79
N VAL A 89 -9.01 7.01 -32.86
CA VAL A 89 -9.65 6.79 -31.56
C VAL A 89 -10.78 7.79 -31.41
N ALA A 90 -12.01 7.28 -31.17
CA ALA A 90 -13.21 8.09 -31.02
C ALA A 90 -13.41 9.14 -32.15
N GLY A 91 -13.06 8.78 -33.40
CA GLY A 91 -13.19 9.65 -34.58
C GLY A 91 -12.08 10.69 -34.76
N ARG A 92 -11.07 10.73 -33.88
CA ARG A 92 -9.87 11.56 -34.03
C ARG A 92 -8.79 10.75 -34.74
N SER A 93 -8.14 11.29 -35.76
CA SER A 93 -6.96 10.67 -36.39
C SER A 93 -5.73 10.95 -35.53
N CYS A 94 -4.88 9.95 -35.34
CA CYS A 94 -3.64 10.11 -34.57
C CYS A 94 -2.56 9.14 -35.07
N THR A 95 -1.31 9.46 -34.74
CA THR A 95 -0.17 8.59 -34.98
C THR A 95 0.04 7.69 -33.77
N LEU A 96 0.13 6.37 -34.01
CA LEU A 96 0.35 5.39 -32.97
C LEU A 96 1.85 5.10 -32.79
N TRP A 97 2.31 5.20 -31.55
CA TRP A 97 3.65 4.84 -31.11
C TRP A 97 3.57 3.66 -30.14
N ARG A 98 4.50 2.71 -30.25
CA ARG A 98 4.61 1.56 -29.34
C ARG A 98 5.92 1.60 -28.58
N PHE A 99 5.88 1.28 -27.30
CA PHE A 99 7.07 1.11 -26.49
C PHE A 99 7.69 -0.27 -26.75
N THR A 100 8.95 -0.32 -27.18
CA THR A 100 9.60 -1.55 -27.68
C THR A 100 10.63 -2.15 -26.72
N ARG A 101 10.99 -1.45 -25.65
CA ARG A 101 12.09 -1.85 -24.75
C ARG A 101 11.64 -2.45 -23.40
N GLY A 102 10.34 -2.64 -23.19
CA GLY A 102 9.84 -3.36 -22.02
C GLY A 102 10.22 -4.83 -22.15
N GLY A 103 10.84 -5.43 -21.13
CA GLY A 103 11.24 -6.85 -21.10
C GLY A 103 10.04 -7.83 -21.10
N GLY A 104 9.07 -7.64 -21.98
CA GLY A 104 7.79 -8.35 -22.04
C GLY A 104 6.82 -8.02 -20.90
N SER A 105 7.27 -7.35 -19.84
CA SER A 105 6.48 -7.09 -18.62
C SER A 105 5.65 -5.82 -18.67
N VAL A 106 5.99 -4.86 -19.53
CA VAL A 106 5.25 -3.60 -19.71
C VAL A 106 5.17 -3.31 -21.20
N ASN A 107 3.96 -3.30 -21.76
CA ASN A 107 3.72 -2.77 -23.10
C ASN A 107 2.93 -1.47 -22.96
N GLN A 108 3.41 -0.43 -23.64
CA GLN A 108 2.71 0.85 -23.72
C GLN A 108 2.50 1.22 -25.18
N SER A 109 1.39 1.88 -25.47
CA SER A 109 1.18 2.53 -26.76
C SER A 109 0.52 3.88 -26.56
N LEU A 110 1.00 4.87 -27.31
CA LEU A 110 0.48 6.23 -27.30
C LEU A 110 -0.03 6.58 -28.69
N CYS A 111 -1.31 6.93 -28.81
CA CYS A 111 -1.85 7.59 -29.99
C CYS A 111 -1.83 9.10 -29.76
N ALA A 112 -1.14 9.85 -30.62
CA ALA A 112 -1.02 11.31 -30.51
C ALA A 112 -1.30 12.00 -31.85
N ASP A 113 -2.02 13.12 -31.79
CA ASP A 113 -2.23 14.05 -32.92
C ASP A 113 -1.21 15.18 -32.78
N GLY A 114 -0.06 15.05 -33.46
CA GLY A 114 1.11 15.88 -33.19
C GLY A 114 1.57 15.74 -31.75
N ASN A 115 1.52 16.84 -30.99
CA ASN A 115 1.90 16.88 -29.57
C ASN A 115 0.71 16.66 -28.61
N ILE A 116 -0.48 16.36 -29.13
CA ILE A 116 -1.69 16.21 -28.32
C ILE A 116 -1.96 14.71 -28.12
N PRO A 117 -1.84 14.17 -26.89
CA PRO A 117 -2.20 12.78 -26.64
C PRO A 117 -3.70 12.57 -26.87
N VAL A 118 -4.04 11.46 -27.51
CA VAL A 118 -5.42 11.04 -27.80
C VAL A 118 -5.77 9.80 -27.00
N GLU A 119 -4.87 8.82 -26.96
CA GLU A 119 -5.06 7.60 -26.18
C GLU A 119 -3.72 7.08 -25.66
N LEU A 120 -3.67 6.66 -24.39
CA LEU A 120 -2.56 5.92 -23.81
C LEU A 120 -3.07 4.56 -23.34
N ASN A 121 -2.51 3.50 -23.90
CA ASN A 121 -2.74 2.14 -23.42
C ASN A 121 -1.49 1.66 -22.68
N ILE A 122 -1.69 1.16 -21.47
CA ILE A 122 -0.65 0.55 -20.64
C ILE A 122 -1.14 -0.85 -20.30
N SER A 123 -0.37 -1.84 -20.74
CA SER A 123 -0.52 -3.22 -20.30
C SER A 123 0.71 -3.59 -19.49
N THR A 124 0.50 -4.17 -18.31
CA THR A 124 1.58 -4.80 -17.56
C THR A 124 1.30 -6.29 -17.49
N ARG A 125 2.26 -7.07 -17.97
CA ARG A 125 2.23 -8.51 -17.92
C ARG A 125 3.11 -8.94 -16.77
N ASN A 126 2.48 -9.48 -15.73
CA ASN A 126 3.25 -10.10 -14.67
C ASN A 126 3.68 -11.50 -15.12
N THR A 127 4.95 -11.63 -15.50
CA THR A 127 5.53 -12.91 -15.95
C THR A 127 6.03 -13.77 -14.80
N SER A 128 5.96 -13.32 -13.54
CA SER A 128 6.44 -14.09 -12.39
C SER A 128 5.43 -15.14 -11.88
N SER A 129 4.19 -15.17 -12.38
CA SER A 129 3.15 -16.11 -11.93
C SER A 129 3.09 -17.39 -12.78
N ALA A 130 3.35 -18.54 -12.17
CA ALA A 130 3.05 -19.86 -12.75
C ALA A 130 1.52 -20.13 -12.83
N ALA A 131 0.70 -19.29 -12.19
CA ALA A 131 -0.75 -19.35 -12.23
C ALA A 131 -1.30 -18.13 -12.98
N ALA A 132 -1.79 -18.36 -14.21
CA ALA A 132 -2.51 -17.43 -15.09
C ALA A 132 -1.89 -16.02 -15.21
N ILE A 133 -1.29 -15.73 -16.36
CA ILE A 133 -0.87 -14.38 -16.75
C ILE A 133 -2.05 -13.42 -16.58
N LYS A 134 -2.07 -12.64 -15.50
CA LYS A 134 -3.00 -11.53 -15.34
C LYS A 134 -2.34 -10.31 -15.95
N GLU A 135 -2.74 -10.00 -17.16
CA GLU A 135 -2.39 -8.75 -17.80
C GLU A 135 -3.27 -7.65 -17.20
N MET A 136 -2.66 -6.68 -16.53
CA MET A 136 -3.38 -5.48 -16.11
C MET A 136 -3.38 -4.52 -17.29
N HIS A 137 -4.56 -4.18 -17.78
CA HIS A 137 -4.76 -3.24 -18.88
C HIS A 137 -5.40 -1.96 -18.35
N ALA A 138 -4.77 -0.82 -18.64
CA ALA A 138 -5.33 0.51 -18.43
C ALA A 138 -5.34 1.25 -19.77
N THR A 139 -6.50 1.81 -20.12
CA THR A 139 -6.68 2.65 -21.30
C THR A 139 -7.14 4.02 -20.84
N TYR A 140 -6.38 5.05 -21.20
CA TYR A 140 -6.69 6.45 -20.96
C TYR A 140 -7.04 7.11 -22.29
N GLN A 141 -8.29 7.52 -22.44
CA GLN A 141 -8.71 8.33 -23.59
C GLN A 141 -8.77 9.79 -23.17
N PHE A 142 -8.03 10.62 -23.90
CA PHE A 142 -7.95 12.04 -23.63
C PHE A 142 -8.99 12.79 -24.46
N GLY A 143 -9.79 13.63 -23.79
CA GLY A 143 -10.71 14.54 -24.45
C GLY A 143 -9.98 15.61 -25.28
N PRO A 144 -10.70 16.62 -25.78
CA PRO A 144 -10.08 17.82 -26.33
C PRO A 144 -9.18 18.46 -25.25
N LEU A 145 -7.89 18.61 -25.55
CA LEU A 145 -6.92 19.20 -24.64
C LEU A 145 -6.65 20.65 -25.04
N SER A 146 -6.43 21.50 -24.03
CA SER A 146 -5.88 22.84 -24.21
C SER A 146 -4.35 22.77 -24.19
N MET A 147 -3.69 23.52 -25.08
CA MET A 147 -2.23 23.71 -24.98
C MET A 147 -1.84 24.75 -23.92
N GLN A 148 -2.81 25.48 -23.37
CA GLN A 148 -2.63 26.35 -22.22
C GLN A 148 -3.13 25.62 -20.99
N VAL A 149 -2.23 25.34 -20.06
CA VAL A 149 -2.56 24.80 -18.74
C VAL A 149 -2.80 25.97 -17.80
N ASP A 150 -3.93 25.96 -17.08
CA ASP A 150 -4.15 26.89 -15.98
C ASP A 150 -3.10 26.59 -14.89
N PRO A 151 -2.20 27.55 -14.56
CA PRO A 151 -1.13 27.32 -13.59
C PRO A 151 -1.63 26.86 -12.22
N SER A 152 -2.84 27.28 -11.82
CA SER A 152 -3.44 26.89 -10.54
C SER A 152 -3.67 25.39 -10.40
N LEU A 153 -3.74 24.66 -11.52
CA LEU A 153 -3.91 23.20 -11.54
C LEU A 153 -2.59 22.47 -11.27
N LEU A 154 -1.46 23.17 -11.38
CA LEU A 154 -0.13 22.65 -11.10
C LEU A 154 0.43 23.17 -9.76
N GLU A 155 -0.35 23.99 -9.04
CA GLU A 155 0.02 24.46 -7.71
C GLU A 155 -0.13 23.34 -6.67
N LYS A 156 0.82 23.31 -5.72
CA LYS A 156 0.76 22.43 -4.56
C LYS A 156 -0.53 22.72 -3.76
N PRO A 157 -1.40 21.73 -3.51
CA PRO A 157 -2.59 21.93 -2.69
C PRO A 157 -2.21 22.37 -1.27
N ALA A 158 -2.92 23.35 -0.71
CA ALA A 158 -2.66 23.85 0.64
C ALA A 158 -2.78 22.75 1.73
N ILE A 159 -3.60 21.73 1.49
CA ILE A 159 -3.71 20.58 2.40
C ILE A 159 -2.40 19.78 2.51
N CYS A 160 -1.51 19.89 1.54
CA CYS A 160 -0.19 19.27 1.54
C CYS A 160 0.86 20.03 2.36
N ASP A 161 0.53 21.21 2.90
CA ASP A 161 1.44 22.00 3.73
C ASP A 161 1.56 21.48 5.16
N HIS A 162 0.64 20.59 5.57
CA HIS A 162 0.52 20.12 6.94
C HIS A 162 0.22 18.63 6.97
N VAL A 163 0.77 17.94 7.97
CA VAL A 163 0.36 16.57 8.29
C VAL A 163 -1.07 16.61 8.82
N ALA A 164 -1.91 15.68 8.38
CA ALA A 164 -3.31 15.63 8.81
C ALA A 164 -3.39 15.42 10.34
N PRO A 165 -4.24 16.18 11.05
CA PRO A 165 -4.36 16.08 12.51
C PRO A 165 -4.83 14.69 12.95
N PRO A 166 -4.60 14.30 14.21
CA PRO A 166 -5.11 13.04 14.76
C PRO A 166 -6.63 12.98 14.69
N CYS A 167 -7.17 11.76 14.67
CA CYS A 167 -8.61 11.55 14.69
C CYS A 167 -9.25 12.08 15.99
N GLY A 168 -10.07 13.12 15.85
CA GLY A 168 -10.67 13.81 17.00
C GLY A 168 -11.56 12.93 17.88
N ASN A 169 -12.18 11.88 17.32
CA ASN A 169 -12.98 10.92 18.07
C ASN A 169 -12.16 9.98 18.98
N GLY A 170 -10.83 9.93 18.78
CA GLY A 170 -9.93 9.19 19.66
C GLY A 170 -9.29 10.04 20.74
N VAL A 171 -9.34 11.37 20.64
CA VAL A 171 -8.73 12.27 21.62
C VAL A 171 -9.51 12.18 22.94
N GLY A 172 -8.80 11.90 24.03
CA GLY A 172 -9.34 11.68 25.37
C GLY A 172 -9.87 10.27 25.62
N ALA A 173 -9.95 9.42 24.60
CA ALA A 173 -10.41 8.04 24.74
C ALA A 173 -9.30 7.14 25.32
N GLU A 174 -9.71 6.03 25.96
CA GLU A 174 -8.78 5.01 26.43
C GLU A 174 -8.05 4.35 25.26
N PRO A 175 -6.78 3.94 25.45
CA PRO A 175 -6.10 3.08 24.49
C PRO A 175 -6.90 1.82 24.19
N VAL A 176 -6.88 1.39 22.94
CA VAL A 176 -7.54 0.17 22.48
C VAL A 176 -6.52 -0.95 22.36
N THR A 177 -6.95 -2.18 22.64
CA THR A 177 -6.17 -3.37 22.33
C THR A 177 -6.37 -3.75 20.86
N LEU A 178 -5.26 -3.94 20.15
CA LEU A 178 -5.23 -4.35 18.75
C LEU A 178 -4.45 -5.67 18.62
N ASP A 179 -5.04 -6.65 17.94
CA ASP A 179 -4.31 -7.78 17.40
C ASP A 179 -3.70 -7.38 16.05
N ALA A 180 -2.38 -7.41 15.98
CA ALA A 180 -1.61 -7.03 14.80
C ALA A 180 -0.81 -8.22 14.28
N TYR A 181 -0.73 -8.35 12.96
CA TYR A 181 0.02 -9.40 12.28
C TYR A 181 1.18 -8.77 11.49
N VAL A 182 2.36 -9.38 11.57
CA VAL A 182 3.61 -8.83 11.02
C VAL A 182 4.43 -9.91 10.32
N PHE A 183 4.93 -9.60 9.13
CA PHE A 183 5.77 -10.48 8.32
C PHE A 183 7.24 -10.21 8.54
N HIS A 184 8.02 -11.21 8.95
CA HIS A 184 9.45 -11.02 9.19
C HIS A 184 10.32 -11.62 8.08
N PRO A 185 11.34 -10.89 7.59
CA PRO A 185 12.33 -11.43 6.66
C PRO A 185 13.13 -12.52 7.35
N GLY A 186 13.07 -13.76 6.85
CA GLY A 186 14.02 -14.82 7.19
C GLY A 186 14.38 -15.02 8.68
N LEU A 187 15.50 -15.70 8.91
CA LEU A 187 16.16 -15.78 10.22
C LEU A 187 17.07 -14.55 10.49
N SER A 188 17.15 -13.58 9.56
CA SER A 188 17.91 -12.33 9.72
C SER A 188 17.15 -11.27 10.54
N ALA A 189 15.83 -11.40 10.72
CA ALA A 189 15.01 -10.58 11.60
C ALA A 189 15.25 -10.88 13.11
N ILE A 190 16.51 -10.87 13.53
CA ILE A 190 16.96 -11.23 14.89
C ILE A 190 16.31 -10.37 15.97
N ASP A 191 15.83 -9.15 15.67
CA ASP A 191 15.30 -8.26 16.71
C ASP A 191 13.78 -8.32 16.94
N TYR A 192 13.00 -8.96 16.04
CA TYR A 192 11.52 -9.00 16.07
C TYR A 192 10.85 -7.64 16.42
N SER A 193 11.57 -6.54 16.25
CA SER A 193 11.08 -5.21 16.56
C SER A 193 10.04 -4.85 15.52
N ILE A 194 8.94 -4.27 16.01
CA ILE A 194 7.89 -3.71 15.16
C ILE A 194 7.89 -2.17 15.21
N GLU A 195 8.95 -1.59 15.77
CA GLU A 195 9.20 -0.16 15.64
C GLU A 195 9.51 0.18 14.20
N ASP A 196 8.90 1.26 13.69
CA ASP A 196 9.00 1.69 12.31
C ASP A 196 8.62 0.56 11.32
N GLN A 197 7.64 -0.27 11.70
CA GLN A 197 6.98 -1.28 10.85
C GLN A 197 5.53 -0.92 10.52
N ASN A 198 5.10 -1.38 9.36
CA ASN A 198 3.70 -1.51 9.00
C ASN A 198 3.19 -2.84 9.54
N VAL A 199 2.03 -2.77 10.17
CA VAL A 199 1.31 -3.94 10.68
C VAL A 199 -0.12 -3.86 10.21
N ALA A 200 -0.86 -4.95 10.31
CA ALA A 200 -2.26 -4.97 9.92
C ALA A 200 -3.11 -5.74 10.93
N ASP A 201 -4.40 -5.40 11.00
CA ASP A 201 -5.35 -6.29 11.65
C ASP A 201 -5.54 -7.57 10.84
N LEU A 202 -6.28 -8.54 11.40
CA LEU A 202 -6.48 -9.86 10.78
C LEU A 202 -6.95 -9.78 9.31
N LEU A 203 -7.86 -8.86 9.00
CA LEU A 203 -8.47 -8.78 7.67
C LEU A 203 -7.58 -8.00 6.70
N GLY A 204 -6.96 -6.92 7.17
CA GLY A 204 -6.00 -6.12 6.41
C GLY A 204 -4.77 -6.94 6.04
N ASP A 205 -4.31 -7.80 6.95
CA ASP A 205 -3.17 -8.67 6.71
C ASP A 205 -3.53 -9.83 5.78
N ALA A 206 -4.70 -10.46 5.98
CA ALA A 206 -5.19 -11.48 5.06
C ALA A 206 -5.29 -10.96 3.61
N LEU A 207 -5.79 -9.73 3.42
CA LEU A 207 -5.81 -9.08 2.12
C LEU A 207 -4.39 -8.88 1.57
N PHE A 208 -3.47 -8.34 2.38
CA PHE A 208 -2.08 -8.09 1.97
C PHE A 208 -1.39 -9.38 1.50
N ILE A 209 -1.48 -10.45 2.28
CA ILE A 209 -0.92 -11.77 1.95
C ILE A 209 -1.52 -12.30 0.66
N CYS A 210 -2.85 -12.23 0.53
CA CYS A 210 -3.52 -12.71 -0.66
C CYS A 210 -3.09 -11.92 -1.90
N PHE A 211 -2.93 -10.61 -1.78
CA PHE A 211 -2.43 -9.78 -2.86
C PHE A 211 -1.01 -10.20 -3.27
N ASP A 212 -0.10 -10.34 -2.31
CA ASP A 212 1.28 -10.74 -2.57
C ASP A 212 1.39 -12.13 -3.22
N LEU A 213 0.73 -13.14 -2.63
CA LEU A 213 0.73 -14.51 -3.14
C LEU A 213 0.13 -14.62 -4.54
N LEU A 214 -0.96 -13.90 -4.82
CA LEU A 214 -1.62 -13.97 -6.13
C LEU A 214 -0.87 -13.21 -7.22
N GLN A 215 -0.15 -12.16 -6.84
CA GLN A 215 0.62 -11.37 -7.79
C GLN A 215 2.07 -11.84 -7.90
N HIS A 216 2.53 -12.80 -7.09
CA HIS A 216 3.91 -13.27 -7.11
C HIS A 216 4.91 -12.09 -7.10
N GLN A 217 4.57 -11.05 -6.33
CA GLN A 217 5.31 -9.79 -6.28
C GLN A 217 6.61 -10.03 -5.54
N LYS A 218 7.69 -10.36 -6.26
CA LYS A 218 9.02 -10.48 -5.65
C LYS A 218 9.52 -9.17 -5.04
N THR A 219 8.95 -8.02 -5.42
CA THR A 219 9.30 -6.69 -4.94
C THR A 219 8.55 -6.27 -3.66
N PHE A 220 7.46 -6.94 -3.30
CA PHE A 220 6.85 -6.83 -1.97
C PHE A 220 7.26 -8.01 -1.08
N ALA A 221 7.43 -9.19 -1.68
CA ALA A 221 8.19 -10.31 -1.13
C ALA A 221 9.73 -10.11 -1.19
N ASP A 222 10.23 -8.87 -1.32
CA ASP A 222 11.66 -8.54 -1.46
C ASP A 222 12.43 -8.79 -0.15
N HIS A 223 11.75 -9.35 0.84
CA HIS A 223 12.24 -9.59 2.17
C HIS A 223 12.26 -11.09 2.48
N ASN A 224 11.85 -11.96 1.54
CA ASN A 224 11.79 -13.41 1.76
C ASN A 224 11.10 -13.72 3.10
N TYR A 225 9.92 -13.12 3.28
CA TYR A 225 9.17 -13.25 4.52
C TYR A 225 8.88 -14.72 4.76
N SER A 226 9.50 -15.27 5.79
CA SER A 226 9.40 -16.70 6.11
C SER A 226 8.62 -16.94 7.39
N LEU A 227 8.42 -15.89 8.18
CA LEU A 227 7.79 -15.94 9.48
C LEU A 227 6.68 -14.90 9.56
N ILE A 228 5.65 -15.22 10.34
CA ILE A 228 4.53 -14.34 10.63
C ILE A 228 4.36 -14.32 12.14
N SER A 229 4.33 -13.14 12.75
CA SER A 229 4.05 -12.99 14.18
C SER A 229 2.71 -12.34 14.41
N ARG A 230 2.01 -12.77 15.45
CA ARG A 230 0.86 -12.06 16.02
C ARG A 230 1.31 -11.31 17.27
N TYR A 231 0.96 -10.04 17.35
CA TYR A 231 1.17 -9.17 18.50
C TYR A 231 -0.16 -8.69 19.07
N SER A 232 -0.20 -8.55 20.39
CA SER A 232 -1.22 -7.76 21.07
C SER A 232 -0.62 -6.42 21.45
N LEU A 233 -1.25 -5.33 21.01
CA LEU A 233 -0.76 -3.96 21.16
C LEU A 233 -1.77 -3.11 21.94
N HIS A 234 -1.31 -2.14 22.71
CA HIS A 234 -2.13 -0.99 23.09
C HIS A 234 -1.86 0.15 22.13
N VAL A 235 -2.91 0.76 21.60
CA VAL A 235 -2.79 1.88 20.66
C VAL A 235 -3.77 2.99 21.03
N SER A 236 -3.32 4.24 20.96
CA SER A 236 -4.20 5.39 21.09
C SER A 236 -5.20 5.42 19.93
N PRO A 237 -6.52 5.52 20.16
CA PRO A 237 -7.50 5.59 19.08
C PRO A 237 -7.46 6.94 18.33
N ALA A 238 -6.68 7.92 18.80
CA ALA A 238 -6.44 9.19 18.14
C ALA A 238 -5.41 9.05 17.00
N PHE A 239 -5.72 8.16 16.04
CA PHE A 239 -4.82 7.79 14.96
C PHE A 239 -4.37 8.98 14.11
N GLY A 240 -3.08 8.99 13.76
CA GLY A 240 -2.50 9.89 12.78
C GLY A 240 -2.71 9.40 11.35
N GLN A 241 -2.24 10.18 10.37
CA GLN A 241 -2.13 9.70 8.99
C GLN A 241 -1.14 8.53 8.92
N TYR A 242 -1.49 7.47 8.20
CA TYR A 242 -0.61 6.32 7.98
C TYR A 242 0.66 6.74 7.23
N GLY A 243 1.81 6.29 7.73
CA GLY A 243 3.12 6.40 7.09
C GLY A 243 3.58 5.07 6.51
N ALA A 244 4.38 5.07 5.44
CA ALA A 244 5.03 3.85 4.97
C ALA A 244 6.20 3.49 5.89
N CYS A 245 6.00 2.52 6.76
CA CYS A 245 7.01 1.99 7.67
C CYS A 245 7.48 0.60 7.20
N ASN A 246 8.28 0.53 6.13
CA ASN A 246 8.65 -0.75 5.48
C ASN A 246 10.11 -1.17 5.70
N GLY A 247 10.84 -0.60 6.66
CA GLY A 247 12.26 -0.95 6.78
C GLY A 247 12.47 -2.16 7.68
N TYR A 248 13.39 -3.04 7.32
CA TYR A 248 14.08 -3.88 8.29
C TYR A 248 15.54 -3.39 8.37
N PRO A 249 16.28 -3.70 9.45
CA PRO A 249 17.68 -3.31 9.54
C PRO A 249 18.54 -3.74 8.35
N ASP A 250 18.12 -4.78 7.63
CA ASP A 250 18.77 -5.41 6.48
C ASP A 250 18.16 -5.05 5.11
N THR A 251 17.16 -4.16 5.02
CA THR A 251 16.63 -3.68 3.73
C THR A 251 17.55 -2.67 3.05
N GLU A 252 17.45 -2.52 1.72
CA GLU A 252 18.03 -1.38 1.01
C GLU A 252 16.94 -0.44 0.46
N PRO A 253 16.93 0.86 0.82
CA PRO A 253 17.88 1.55 1.70
C PRO A 253 17.79 1.06 3.16
N LYS A 254 18.92 1.14 3.86
CA LYS A 254 19.05 0.69 5.25
C LYS A 254 18.20 1.53 6.19
N GLY A 255 17.40 0.85 7.00
CA GLY A 255 16.80 1.38 8.21
C GLY A 255 15.27 1.38 8.17
N PRO A 256 14.62 1.00 9.28
CA PRO A 256 13.20 1.24 9.48
C PRO A 256 13.02 2.72 9.77
N ILE A 257 12.64 3.49 8.75
CA ILE A 257 12.19 4.87 8.94
C ILE A 257 10.82 4.96 8.27
N CYS A 258 9.80 5.24 9.07
CA CYS A 258 8.50 5.61 8.55
C CYS A 258 8.63 6.85 7.67
N VAL A 259 8.09 6.78 6.45
CA VAL A 259 8.02 7.93 5.54
C VAL A 259 6.58 8.35 5.34
N GLY A 260 6.32 9.65 5.50
CA GLY A 260 4.98 10.22 5.49
C GLY A 260 4.27 10.09 6.85
N GLY A 261 3.12 10.75 6.99
CA GLY A 261 2.35 10.79 8.23
C GLY A 261 3.02 11.58 9.37
N ASP A 262 2.47 11.46 10.58
CA ASP A 262 3.09 12.00 11.80
C ASP A 262 3.97 10.92 12.42
N LEU A 263 5.29 11.15 12.48
CA LEU A 263 6.28 10.19 12.99
C LEU A 263 6.21 9.96 14.52
N ARG A 264 5.21 10.54 15.20
CA ARG A 264 4.94 10.32 16.64
C ARG A 264 3.62 9.58 16.88
N LEU A 265 2.73 9.56 15.90
CA LEU A 265 1.39 8.99 16.06
C LEU A 265 1.33 7.63 15.37
N ALA A 266 0.78 6.63 16.04
CA ALA A 266 0.32 5.43 15.34
C ALA A 266 -0.65 5.85 14.23
N GLY A 267 -0.31 5.52 12.98
CA GLY A 267 -1.14 5.85 11.83
C GLY A 267 -2.09 4.70 11.51
N LYS A 268 -3.21 5.01 10.86
CA LYS A 268 -4.19 4.01 10.43
C LYS A 268 -4.74 4.36 9.06
N GLU A 269 -4.88 3.36 8.20
CA GLU A 269 -5.60 3.48 6.93
C GLU A 269 -6.34 2.19 6.63
N ALA A 270 -7.44 2.26 5.88
CA ALA A 270 -7.90 1.08 5.18
C ALA A 270 -6.94 0.78 4.01
N PRO A 271 -6.69 -0.50 3.71
CA PRO A 271 -5.81 -0.93 2.63
C PRO A 271 -6.05 -0.18 1.32
N PHE A 272 -4.96 0.20 0.67
CA PHE A 272 -4.98 0.90 -0.63
C PHE A 272 -5.79 2.20 -0.63
N PHE A 273 -5.74 2.96 0.46
CA PHE A 273 -6.40 4.27 0.60
C PHE A 273 -7.93 4.18 0.50
N ALA A 274 -8.53 3.03 0.81
CA ALA A 274 -9.96 2.80 0.65
C ALA A 274 -10.80 3.65 1.61
N GLY A 275 -11.97 4.08 1.16
CA GLY A 275 -12.92 4.85 1.98
C GLY A 275 -12.64 6.34 2.05
N ASP A 276 -13.60 7.07 2.63
CA ASP A 276 -13.52 8.52 2.84
C ASP A 276 -12.46 8.84 3.91
N GLY A 277 -11.56 9.78 3.63
CA GLY A 277 -10.37 10.00 4.46
C GLY A 277 -9.57 8.73 4.76
N GLU A 278 -9.52 7.80 3.80
CA GLU A 278 -8.83 6.50 3.89
C GLU A 278 -9.31 5.65 5.07
N SER A 279 -10.55 5.88 5.52
CA SER A 279 -11.17 5.25 6.70
C SER A 279 -10.38 5.43 8.00
N ARG A 280 -9.39 6.34 8.04
CA ARG A 280 -8.49 6.60 9.17
C ARG A 280 -9.21 6.87 10.49
N CYS A 281 -10.30 7.63 10.47
CA CYS A 281 -11.04 7.96 11.69
C CYS A 281 -12.29 7.09 11.92
N THR A 282 -12.49 6.07 11.09
CA THR A 282 -13.61 5.13 11.21
C THR A 282 -13.26 3.94 12.10
N GLY A 283 -14.26 3.33 12.74
CA GLY A 283 -14.08 2.13 13.56
C GLY A 283 -14.15 0.82 12.78
N THR A 284 -14.55 0.86 11.50
CA THR A 284 -14.83 -0.33 10.69
C THR A 284 -14.36 -0.15 9.26
N SER A 285 -13.75 -1.19 8.69
CA SER A 285 -13.42 -1.29 7.29
C SER A 285 -13.70 -2.72 6.80
N PRO A 286 -14.40 -2.90 5.66
CA PRO A 286 -14.64 -4.23 5.10
C PRO A 286 -13.36 -4.90 4.55
N LEU A 287 -12.23 -4.20 4.51
CA LEU A 287 -10.91 -4.75 4.20
C LEU A 287 -10.00 -4.88 5.42
N GLY A 288 -10.48 -4.51 6.60
CA GLY A 288 -9.62 -4.29 7.76
C GLY A 288 -8.79 -3.02 7.63
N PHE A 289 -7.76 -2.93 8.45
CA PHE A 289 -6.91 -1.76 8.58
C PHE A 289 -5.42 -2.13 8.53
N TRP A 290 -4.65 -1.23 7.94
CA TRP A 290 -3.20 -1.16 8.07
C TRP A 290 -2.85 -0.07 9.07
N TYR A 291 -1.77 -0.30 9.81
CA TYR A 291 -1.28 0.58 10.85
C TYR A 291 0.21 0.81 10.67
N SER A 292 0.63 2.05 10.88
CA SER A 292 2.03 2.44 10.86
C SER A 292 2.48 2.67 12.29
N LEU A 293 3.53 1.99 12.75
CA LEU A 293 4.02 2.04 14.13
C LEU A 293 5.34 2.80 14.23
N PRO A 294 5.34 4.15 14.14
CA PRO A 294 6.59 4.90 14.15
C PRO A 294 7.27 4.80 15.51
N LYS A 295 8.60 4.65 15.51
CA LYS A 295 9.41 4.56 16.73
C LYS A 295 9.21 5.76 17.65
N GLY A 296 9.03 6.95 17.09
CA GLY A 296 8.76 8.17 17.86
C GLY A 296 7.45 8.14 18.67
N GLY A 297 6.55 7.20 18.36
CA GLY A 297 5.32 6.95 19.10
C GLY A 297 5.36 5.75 20.04
N HIS A 298 6.46 5.00 20.12
CA HIS A 298 6.53 3.80 20.95
C HIS A 298 6.65 4.15 22.43
N CYS A 299 5.84 3.53 23.29
CA CYS A 299 5.92 3.68 24.73
C CYS A 299 7.07 2.87 25.32
N ALA A 300 7.62 3.37 26.43
CA ALA A 300 8.53 2.55 27.22
C ALA A 300 7.80 1.31 27.80
N PRO A 301 8.50 0.22 28.13
CA PRO A 301 7.89 -0.93 28.79
C PRO A 301 7.11 -0.54 30.05
N GLY A 302 5.83 -0.92 30.10
CA GLY A 302 4.91 -0.61 31.21
C GLY A 302 4.23 0.77 31.12
N GLU A 303 4.61 1.62 30.17
CA GLU A 303 3.92 2.87 29.88
C GLU A 303 2.68 2.60 29.00
N VAL A 304 1.62 3.39 29.24
CA VAL A 304 0.34 3.28 28.54
C VAL A 304 0.23 4.41 27.53
N PRO A 305 -0.27 4.17 26.30
CA PRO A 305 -0.42 5.21 25.29
C PRO A 305 -1.22 6.42 25.77
N SER A 306 -0.78 7.61 25.35
CA SER A 306 -1.43 8.87 25.70
C SER A 306 -2.83 8.97 25.11
N LYS A 307 -3.75 9.53 25.91
CA LYS A 307 -5.12 9.85 25.50
C LYS A 307 -5.19 11.16 24.72
N THR A 308 -4.24 12.07 24.92
CA THR A 308 -4.28 13.44 24.34
C THR A 308 -3.44 13.56 23.08
N ALA A 309 -3.17 12.45 22.39
CA ALA A 309 -2.34 12.31 21.19
C ALA A 309 -2.15 13.63 20.43
N GLY A 310 -0.95 14.21 20.52
CA GLY A 310 -0.64 15.52 19.95
C GLY A 310 0.25 16.39 20.84
N GLU A 311 0.07 16.35 22.16
CA GLU A 311 0.68 17.33 23.08
C GLU A 311 1.97 16.86 23.77
N SER A 312 2.14 15.56 24.00
CA SER A 312 3.37 14.86 24.40
C SER A 312 3.02 13.42 24.81
N GLY A 313 3.96 12.49 24.64
CA GLY A 313 3.79 11.09 25.04
C GLY A 313 3.70 10.11 23.87
N CYS A 314 3.90 8.84 24.19
CA CYS A 314 3.81 7.74 23.24
C CYS A 314 2.36 7.44 22.84
N THR A 315 2.15 6.77 21.72
CA THR A 315 0.85 6.47 21.12
C THR A 315 0.60 4.99 20.88
N TRP A 316 1.59 4.13 21.06
CA TRP A 316 1.42 2.69 20.98
C TRP A 316 2.44 1.94 21.84
N SER A 317 2.09 0.75 22.28
CA SER A 317 2.98 -0.14 23.04
C SER A 317 2.70 -1.61 22.75
N ILE A 318 3.74 -2.42 22.89
CA ILE A 318 3.63 -3.87 22.78
C ILE A 318 3.16 -4.42 24.13
N ILE A 319 2.03 -5.12 24.15
CA ILE A 319 1.60 -5.89 25.33
C ILE A 319 2.37 -7.21 25.36
N LYS A 320 2.30 -7.94 24.25
CA LYS A 320 3.05 -9.18 24.05
C LYS A 320 3.07 -9.58 22.57
N ARG A 321 4.08 -10.35 22.20
CA ARG A 321 4.06 -11.19 21.02
C ARG A 321 3.39 -12.51 21.40
N GLU A 322 2.26 -12.80 20.79
CA GLU A 322 1.47 -13.99 21.10
C GLU A 322 2.17 -15.26 20.62
N LYS A 323 2.64 -15.24 19.37
CA LYS A 323 3.17 -16.41 18.67
C LYS A 323 3.82 -16.00 17.36
N THR A 324 4.78 -16.81 16.89
CA THR A 324 5.37 -16.69 15.56
C THR A 324 5.24 -18.02 14.82
N ILE A 325 4.74 -18.01 13.59
CA ILE A 325 4.57 -19.21 12.77
C ILE A 325 5.44 -19.14 11.52
N ASN A 326 5.73 -20.29 10.93
CA ASN A 326 6.33 -20.33 9.60
C ASN A 326 5.25 -20.05 8.54
N GLN A 327 5.54 -19.15 7.60
CA GLN A 327 4.63 -18.78 6.51
C GLN A 327 4.22 -20.00 5.67
N THR A 328 5.10 -20.99 5.52
CA THR A 328 4.80 -22.23 4.77
C THR A 328 3.64 -23.01 5.38
N CYS A 329 3.50 -23.04 6.70
CA CYS A 329 2.36 -23.69 7.36
C CYS A 329 1.04 -23.00 6.97
N LEU A 330 0.99 -21.67 7.02
CA LEU A 330 -0.17 -20.92 6.55
C LEU A 330 -0.46 -21.22 5.07
N VAL A 331 0.53 -21.08 4.20
CA VAL A 331 0.32 -21.18 2.75
C VAL A 331 -0.08 -22.59 2.31
N HIS A 332 0.58 -23.62 2.84
CA HIS A 332 0.38 -25.01 2.43
C HIS A 332 -0.68 -25.72 3.26
N ASP A 333 -0.53 -25.75 4.58
CA ASP A 333 -1.38 -26.57 5.45
C ASP A 333 -2.77 -25.97 5.62
N HIS A 334 -2.87 -24.63 5.67
CA HIS A 334 -4.16 -23.94 5.70
C HIS A 334 -4.73 -23.64 4.31
N GLN A 335 -4.06 -24.09 3.23
CA GLN A 335 -4.47 -23.86 1.84
C GLN A 335 -4.77 -22.38 1.55
N PHE A 336 -3.98 -21.48 2.14
CA PHE A 336 -4.28 -20.05 2.17
C PHE A 336 -4.44 -19.46 0.77
N LEU A 337 -3.57 -19.83 -0.17
CA LEU A 337 -3.64 -19.38 -1.56
C LEU A 337 -4.97 -19.75 -2.25
N ALA A 338 -5.55 -20.91 -1.94
CA ALA A 338 -6.85 -21.31 -2.50
C ALA A 338 -7.98 -20.43 -1.95
N LYS A 339 -7.90 -20.08 -0.66
CA LYS A 339 -8.85 -19.16 -0.01
C LYS A 339 -8.71 -17.76 -0.58
N CYS A 340 -7.48 -17.27 -0.78
CA CYS A 340 -7.22 -15.99 -1.45
C CYS A 340 -7.85 -15.90 -2.84
N LYS A 341 -7.73 -16.95 -3.66
CA LYS A 341 -8.36 -16.98 -5.00
C LYS A 341 -9.89 -16.83 -4.89
N THR A 342 -10.48 -17.47 -3.89
CA THR A 342 -11.92 -17.43 -3.62
C THR A 342 -12.34 -16.05 -3.13
N ASP A 343 -11.61 -15.50 -2.17
CA ASP A 343 -11.89 -14.20 -1.56
C ASP A 343 -11.78 -13.05 -2.55
N PHE A 344 -10.80 -13.09 -3.46
CA PHE A 344 -10.70 -12.12 -4.56
C PHE A 344 -11.84 -12.27 -5.59
N ALA A 345 -12.36 -13.48 -5.80
CA ALA A 345 -13.49 -13.71 -6.70
C ALA A 345 -14.80 -13.21 -6.06
N GLU A 346 -14.97 -13.43 -4.76
CA GLU A 346 -16.16 -13.07 -3.98
C GLU A 346 -16.11 -11.65 -3.40
N GLN A 347 -14.93 -11.02 -3.38
CA GLN A 347 -14.64 -9.74 -2.75
C GLN A 347 -14.90 -9.73 -1.24
N LYS A 348 -14.61 -10.84 -0.59
CA LYS A 348 -14.81 -11.04 0.85
C LYS A 348 -13.60 -11.77 1.39
N PHE A 349 -12.81 -11.12 2.24
CA PHE A 349 -11.54 -11.68 2.75
C PHE A 349 -11.72 -12.54 4.01
N GLU A 350 -12.94 -12.97 4.29
CA GLU A 350 -13.32 -13.71 5.50
C GLU A 350 -12.68 -15.11 5.55
N LYS A 351 -12.54 -15.82 4.41
CA LYS A 351 -12.02 -17.19 4.41
C LYS A 351 -10.52 -17.19 4.65
N SER A 352 -9.80 -16.26 4.04
CA SER A 352 -8.37 -16.08 4.25
C SER A 352 -8.10 -15.57 5.66
N ALA A 353 -8.86 -14.58 6.16
CA ALA A 353 -8.78 -14.16 7.56
C ALA A 353 -9.00 -15.31 8.55
N ALA A 354 -10.01 -16.16 8.33
CA ALA A 354 -10.25 -17.33 9.18
C ALA A 354 -9.09 -18.34 9.15
N ALA A 355 -8.44 -18.52 7.99
CA ALA A 355 -7.27 -19.37 7.89
C ALA A 355 -6.03 -18.79 8.57
N LEU A 356 -5.82 -17.48 8.47
CA LEU A 356 -4.76 -16.78 9.19
C LEU A 356 -4.97 -16.92 10.70
N LEU A 357 -6.19 -16.68 11.18
CA LEU A 357 -6.52 -16.82 12.60
C LEU A 357 -6.29 -18.25 13.09
N ALA A 358 -6.80 -19.26 12.38
CA ALA A 358 -6.64 -20.66 12.74
C ALA A 358 -5.17 -21.09 12.86
N ALA A 359 -4.29 -20.54 12.01
CA ALA A 359 -2.86 -20.82 12.07
C ALA A 359 -2.21 -20.40 13.40
N PHE A 360 -2.78 -19.40 14.08
CA PHE A 360 -2.31 -18.92 15.38
C PHE A 360 -3.06 -19.53 16.58
N GLU A 361 -4.21 -20.19 16.39
CA GLU A 361 -5.05 -20.71 17.50
C GLU A 361 -4.51 -21.97 18.18
N SER A 362 -3.74 -22.80 17.46
CA SER A 362 -3.21 -24.08 17.99
C SER A 362 -1.74 -24.30 17.62
N GLU A 363 -1.00 -24.96 18.50
CA GLU A 363 0.37 -25.48 18.25
C GLU A 363 0.36 -26.82 17.50
N ASP A 364 -0.78 -27.52 17.53
CA ASP A 364 -0.87 -28.89 17.03
C ASP A 364 -1.32 -28.92 15.56
N PHE A 365 -0.41 -29.34 14.69
CA PHE A 365 -0.66 -29.59 13.27
C PHE A 365 -1.85 -30.52 13.03
N ALA A 366 -2.09 -31.51 13.90
CA ALA A 366 -3.21 -32.43 13.75
C ALA A 366 -4.58 -31.75 13.91
N HIS A 367 -4.62 -30.60 14.59
CA HIS A 367 -5.80 -29.76 14.75
C HIS A 367 -5.81 -28.57 13.78
N GLY A 368 -4.91 -28.57 12.79
CA GLY A 368 -4.76 -27.49 11.83
C GLY A 368 -4.17 -26.23 12.46
N GLY A 369 -3.30 -26.35 13.47
CA GLY A 369 -2.51 -25.25 13.99
C GLY A 369 -1.10 -25.22 13.38
N CYS A 370 -0.44 -24.06 13.44
CA CYS A 370 0.98 -23.95 13.11
C CYS A 370 1.79 -23.88 14.41
N PRO A 371 2.93 -24.57 14.56
CA PRO A 371 3.74 -24.50 15.78
C PRO A 371 4.36 -23.10 15.94
N ASP A 372 4.47 -22.65 17.19
CA ASP A 372 5.28 -21.49 17.53
C ASP A 372 6.76 -21.83 17.33
N ILE A 373 7.41 -21.08 16.45
CA ILE A 373 8.85 -21.22 16.20
C ILE A 373 9.69 -20.38 17.17
N GLY A 374 9.04 -19.61 18.05
CA GLY A 374 9.67 -18.84 19.13
C GLY A 374 10.41 -17.58 18.66
N GLY A 375 11.24 -17.02 19.55
CA GLY A 375 12.19 -15.95 19.23
C GLY A 375 12.97 -15.48 20.48
N PRO A 376 13.78 -14.41 20.40
CA PRO A 376 14.73 -14.01 21.45
C PRO A 376 14.13 -13.82 22.85
N HIS A 377 12.83 -13.55 22.92
CA HIS A 377 12.08 -13.30 24.16
C HIS A 377 11.10 -14.41 24.54
N SER A 378 11.13 -15.59 23.91
CA SER A 378 10.42 -16.77 24.42
C SER A 378 11.16 -17.34 25.63
N SER A 379 11.12 -16.60 26.75
CA SER A 379 11.68 -17.05 28.01
C SER A 379 10.79 -18.14 28.60
N GLY A 380 11.24 -19.40 28.53
CA GLY A 380 10.73 -20.47 29.39
C GLY A 380 10.16 -21.70 28.69
N GLY A 381 10.99 -22.45 27.95
CA GLY A 381 10.68 -23.82 27.57
C GLY A 381 11.97 -24.56 27.26
N ALA A 382 12.36 -25.49 28.12
CA ALA A 382 13.53 -26.33 27.92
C ALA A 382 13.36 -27.10 26.59
N MET A 383 14.15 -26.77 25.57
CA MET A 383 14.31 -27.64 24.41
C MET A 383 14.97 -28.94 24.87
N SER A 384 14.15 -29.96 25.07
CA SER A 384 14.62 -31.35 25.07
C SER A 384 14.96 -31.69 23.63
N VAL A 385 16.25 -31.59 23.30
CA VAL A 385 16.79 -32.18 22.08
C VAL A 385 16.86 -33.68 22.34
N ILE A 386 15.90 -34.43 21.82
CA ILE A 386 16.08 -35.87 21.61
C ILE A 386 16.82 -36.00 20.27
N VAL A 387 18.07 -36.46 20.37
CA VAL A 387 18.91 -36.88 19.24
C VAL A 387 18.43 -38.23 18.71
#